data_AF-A0A3D3ZX44-F1
#
_entry.id   AF-A0A3D3ZX44-F1
#
_cell.length_a   1.000
_cell.length_b   1.000
_cell.length_c   1.000
_cell.angle_alpha   90.00
_cell.angle_beta   90.00
_cell.angle_gamma   90.00
#
_symmetry.space_group_name_H-M   'P 1'
#
loop_
_entity.id
_entity.type
_entity.pdbx_description
1 polymer ?
#
loop_
_entity_poly.entity_id
_entity_poly.type
_entity_poly.pdbx_seq_one_letter_code
_entity_poly.pdbx_strand_id
1 'polypeptide(L)'
;MTITASTDEHEAVTLTYAHMNTTSNLIVPDAASLADDLASTFNPEQGDIHREEYNILVNADGVKVEVYPHSFPIPWQHIVPVIEQLKS
;
A
#
# COMPACT_ATOMS: atom_id res chain seq x y z
N MET A 1 -5.34 7.84 -13.46
CA MET A 1 -4.65 7.67 -12.16
C MET A 1 -3.94 6.35 -12.23
N THR A 2 -2.63 6.33 -11.99
CA THR A 2 -1.83 5.10 -12.09
C THR A 2 -1.04 4.93 -10.80
N ILE A 3 -1.12 3.74 -10.22
CA ILE A 3 -0.34 3.36 -9.04
C ILE A 3 0.60 2.23 -9.46
N THR A 4 1.89 2.45 -9.25
CA THR A 4 2.92 1.43 -9.47
C THR A 4 3.60 1.09 -8.15
N ALA A 5 3.81 -0.19 -7.89
CA ALA A 5 4.61 -0.67 -6.76
C ALA A 5 5.89 -1.30 -7.31
N SER A 6 7.03 -1.04 -6.67
CA SER A 6 8.31 -1.63 -7.06
C SER A 6 9.09 -1.99 -5.81
N THR A 7 9.62 -3.21 -5.77
CA THR A 7 10.41 -3.72 -4.65
C THR A 7 11.90 -3.57 -4.96
N ASP A 8 12.66 -3.03 -4.02
CA ASP A 8 14.12 -2.87 -4.12
C ASP A 8 14.85 -4.13 -3.60
N GLU A 9 16.16 -4.22 -3.87
CA GLU A 9 17.05 -5.32 -3.49
C GLU A 9 17.15 -5.55 -1.96
N HIS A 10 16.62 -4.61 -1.16
CA HIS A 10 16.52 -4.65 0.30
C HIS A 10 15.10 -4.95 0.83
N GLU A 11 14.21 -5.54 0.03
CA GLU A 11 12.81 -5.86 0.38
C GLU A 11 11.90 -4.64 0.62
N ALA A 12 12.45 -3.43 0.53
CA ALA A 12 11.71 -2.17 0.63
C ALA A 12 10.89 -1.90 -0.65
N VAL A 13 9.61 -1.63 -0.49
CA VAL A 13 8.66 -1.25 -1.54
C VAL A 13 8.63 0.24 -1.72
N THR A 14 8.72 0.70 -2.96
CA THR A 14 8.28 2.06 -3.32
C THR A 14 6.89 2.01 -3.98
N LEU A 15 5.88 2.51 -3.27
CA LEU A 15 4.57 2.79 -3.85
C LEU A 15 4.61 4.16 -4.52
N THR A 16 4.43 4.21 -5.84
CA THR A 16 4.44 5.43 -6.65
C THR A 16 3.04 5.76 -7.12
N TYR A 17 2.55 6.95 -6.76
CA TYR A 17 1.27 7.49 -7.17
C TYR A 17 1.47 8.57 -8.23
N ALA A 18 1.04 8.34 -9.47
CA ALA A 18 1.05 9.36 -10.51
C ALA A 18 -0.37 9.85 -10.81
N HIS A 19 -0.65 11.10 -10.44
CA HIS A 19 -1.89 11.79 -10.81
C HIS A 19 -1.59 13.15 -11.41
N MET A 20 -1.92 13.29 -12.71
CA MET A 20 -1.89 14.45 -13.61
C MET A 20 -0.69 15.43 -13.50
N ASN A 21 -0.27 15.86 -12.32
CA ASN A 21 0.87 16.74 -12.05
C ASN A 21 1.69 16.39 -10.78
N THR A 22 1.37 15.31 -10.05
CA THR A 22 2.06 14.93 -8.80
C THR A 22 2.44 13.45 -8.80
N THR A 23 3.70 13.20 -8.44
CA THR A 23 4.24 11.87 -8.17
C THR A 23 4.57 11.76 -6.68
N SER A 24 3.87 10.88 -5.95
CA SER A 24 4.18 10.61 -4.54
C SER A 24 4.79 9.22 -4.40
N ASN A 25 5.86 9.10 -3.62
CA ASN A 25 6.54 7.84 -3.34
C ASN A 25 6.40 7.53 -1.85
N LEU A 26 5.98 6.31 -1.50
CA LEU A 26 6.01 5.80 -0.13
C LEU A 26 6.92 4.59 -0.08
N ILE A 27 7.94 4.65 0.78
CA ILE A 27 8.84 3.51 1.03
C ILE A 27 8.27 2.69 2.18
N VAL A 28 7.92 1.44 1.94
CA VAL A 28 7.45 0.49 2.97
C VAL A 28 8.49 -0.62 3.09
N PRO A 29 9.05 -0.88 4.28
CA PRO A 29 10.21 -1.77 4.43
C PRO A 29 9.91 -3.26 4.16
N ASP A 30 8.66 -3.71 4.26
CA ASP A 30 8.31 -5.12 4.06
C ASP A 30 7.20 -5.29 3.00
N ALA A 31 7.61 -5.67 1.79
CA ALA A 31 6.71 -5.85 0.64
C ALA A 31 5.71 -7.00 0.81
N ALA A 32 6.21 -8.13 1.30
CA ALA A 32 5.47 -9.37 1.36
C ALA A 32 4.35 -9.28 2.41
N SER A 33 4.67 -8.75 3.60
CA SER A 33 3.72 -8.51 4.67
C SER A 33 2.69 -7.45 4.25
N LEU A 34 3.13 -6.39 3.56
CA LEU A 34 2.19 -5.38 3.04
C LEU A 34 1.20 -6.01 2.06
N ALA A 35 1.66 -6.86 1.14
CA ALA A 35 0.80 -7.52 0.18
C ALA A 35 -0.22 -8.47 0.83
N ASP A 36 0.19 -9.20 1.87
CA ASP A 36 -0.69 -10.10 2.63
C ASP A 36 -1.70 -9.34 3.48
N ASP A 37 -1.26 -8.28 4.16
CA ASP A 37 -2.11 -7.40 4.96
C ASP A 37 -3.13 -6.68 4.06
N LEU A 38 -2.72 -6.16 2.90
CA LEU A 38 -3.63 -5.57 1.90
C LEU A 38 -4.65 -6.60 1.41
N ALA A 39 -4.25 -7.85 1.17
CA ALA A 39 -5.18 -8.91 0.80
C ALA A 39 -6.19 -9.22 1.92
N SER A 40 -5.75 -9.15 3.18
CA SER A 40 -6.61 -9.34 4.34
C SER A 40 -7.66 -8.23 4.51
N THR A 41 -7.42 -7.01 4.00
CA THR A 41 -8.40 -5.91 4.06
C THR A 41 -9.69 -6.15 3.24
N PHE A 42 -9.70 -7.14 2.35
CA PHE A 42 -10.92 -7.55 1.64
C PHE A 42 -11.89 -8.34 2.53
N ASN A 43 -11.42 -8.84 3.69
CA ASN A 43 -12.31 -9.46 4.66
C ASN A 43 -13.06 -8.35 5.42
N PRO A 44 -14.41 -8.33 5.38
CA PRO A 44 -15.20 -7.25 5.99
C PRO A 44 -15.13 -7.21 7.52
N GLU A 45 -14.65 -8.29 8.14
CA GLU A 45 -14.38 -8.36 9.58
C GLU A 45 -13.00 -7.79 9.95
N GLN A 46 -12.14 -7.57 8.95
CA GLN A 46 -10.80 -7.05 9.14
C GLN A 46 -10.83 -5.52 9.21
N GLY A 47 -10.38 -4.97 10.33
CA GLY A 47 -10.24 -3.54 10.55
C GLY A 47 -8.86 -3.02 10.16
N ASP A 48 -8.48 -1.90 10.78
CA ASP A 48 -7.15 -1.31 10.63
C ASP A 48 -6.04 -2.27 11.09
N ILE A 49 -4.93 -2.30 10.37
CA ILE A 49 -3.75 -3.13 10.69
C ILE A 49 -2.62 -2.21 11.16
N HIS A 50 -2.09 -2.49 12.34
CA HIS A 50 -0.99 -1.73 12.93
C HIS A 50 0.25 -2.61 13.03
N ARG A 51 1.28 -2.31 12.22
CA ARG A 51 2.61 -2.93 12.29
C ARG A 51 3.60 -1.94 12.91
N GLU A 52 4.76 -2.45 13.32
CA GLU A 52 5.83 -1.60 13.88
C GLU A 52 6.35 -0.60 12.85
N GLU A 53 6.34 -0.97 11.57
CA GLU A 53 6.95 -0.19 10.48
C GLU A 53 5.95 0.59 9.63
N TYR A 54 4.68 0.16 9.59
CA TYR A 54 3.62 0.82 8.84
C TYR A 54 2.24 0.55 9.46
N ASN A 55 1.25 1.35 9.08
CA ASN A 55 -0.14 1.12 9.41
C ASN A 55 -0.97 1.05 8.14
N ILE A 56 -2.04 0.27 8.17
CA ILE A 56 -3.03 0.17 7.11
C ILE A 56 -4.36 0.58 7.69
N LEU A 57 -4.88 1.72 7.26
CA LEU A 57 -6.19 2.22 7.69
C LEU A 57 -7.23 1.96 6.61
N VAL A 58 -8.26 1.19 6.95
CA VAL A 58 -9.34 0.83 6.03
C VAL A 58 -10.41 1.91 6.07
N ASN A 59 -10.77 2.44 4.90
CA ASN A 59 -11.74 3.51 4.74
C ASN A 59 -12.79 3.12 3.68
N ALA A 60 -13.90 3.85 3.63
CA ALA A 60 -14.96 3.57 2.65
C ALA A 60 -14.48 3.66 1.18
N ASP A 61 -13.49 4.52 0.90
CA ASP A 61 -12.94 4.76 -0.45
C ASP A 61 -11.79 3.79 -0.83
N GLY A 62 -11.18 3.13 0.16
CA GLY A 62 -10.01 2.29 -0.06
C GLY A 62 -9.22 2.06 1.22
N VAL A 63 -7.92 2.00 1.07
CA VAL A 63 -6.97 1.76 2.15
C VAL A 63 -5.94 2.89 2.16
N LYS A 64 -5.50 3.32 3.34
CA LYS A 64 -4.40 4.28 3.50
C LYS A 64 -3.24 3.59 4.22
N VAL A 65 -2.10 3.48 3.53
CA VAL A 65 -0.87 2.97 4.12
C VAL A 65 -0.11 4.15 4.73
N GLU A 66 0.25 4.07 6.01
CA GLU A 66 0.97 5.12 6.73
C GLU A 66 2.33 4.62 7.20
N VAL A 67 3.40 5.27 6.75
CA VAL A 67 4.77 5.06 7.20
C VAL A 67 5.26 6.41 7.69
N TYR A 68 5.27 6.63 9.01
CA TYR A 68 5.53 7.95 9.58
C TYR A 68 6.83 8.57 9.04
N PRO A 69 6.81 9.83 8.57
CA PRO A 69 5.72 10.82 8.60
C PRO A 69 4.83 10.85 7.34
N HIS A 70 4.98 9.88 6.45
CA HIS A 70 4.32 9.82 5.14
C HIS A 70 3.10 8.90 5.14
N SER A 71 2.19 9.13 4.19
CA SER A 71 1.02 8.29 3.99
C SER A 71 0.66 8.20 2.51
N PHE A 72 0.07 7.09 2.12
CA PHE A 72 -0.26 6.78 0.74
C PHE A 72 -1.67 6.17 0.66
N PRO A 73 -2.65 6.89 0.07
CA PRO A 73 -3.98 6.34 -0.17
C PRO A 73 -3.98 5.43 -1.40
N ILE A 74 -4.56 4.25 -1.27
CA ILE A 74 -4.78 3.24 -2.31
C ILE A 74 -6.30 3.02 -2.42
N PRO A 75 -6.96 3.51 -3.47
CA PRO A 75 -8.38 3.24 -3.68
C PRO A 75 -8.64 1.75 -3.92
N TRP A 76 -9.81 1.25 -3.53
CA TRP A 76 -10.18 -0.18 -3.68
C TRP A 76 -9.90 -0.76 -5.06
N GLN A 77 -10.21 0.00 -6.13
CA GLN A 77 -10.00 -0.41 -7.53
C GLN A 77 -8.52 -0.65 -7.90
N HIS A 78 -7.58 -0.16 -7.10
CA HIS A 78 -6.14 -0.30 -7.30
C HIS A 78 -5.45 -1.23 -6.30
N ILE A 79 -6.16 -1.77 -5.31
CA ILE A 79 -5.54 -2.64 -4.29
C ILE A 79 -5.06 -3.95 -4.92
N VAL A 80 -5.90 -4.62 -5.72
CA VAL A 80 -5.53 -5.87 -6.42
C VAL A 80 -4.27 -5.70 -7.28
N PRO A 81 -4.20 -4.74 -8.21
CA PRO A 81 -3.00 -4.57 -9.02
C PRO A 81 -1.78 -4.13 -8.20
N VAL A 82 -1.95 -3.46 -7.05
CA VAL A 82 -0.84 -3.18 -6.14
C VAL A 82 -0.33 -4.47 -5.50
N ILE A 83 -1.22 -5.30 -4.96
CA ILE A 83 -0.84 -6.61 -4.37
C ILE A 83 -0.11 -7.47 -5.39
N GLU A 84 -0.61 -7.55 -6.63
CA GLU A 84 0.05 -8.31 -7.69
C GLU A 84 1.46 -7.78 -7.99
N GLN A 85 1.64 -6.45 -8.06
CA GLN A 85 2.95 -5.84 -8.26
C GLN A 85 3.91 -6.07 -7.07
N LEU A 86 3.41 -6.15 -5.84
CA LEU A 86 4.21 -6.44 -4.65
C LEU A 86 4.68 -7.89 -4.56
N LYS A 87 3.92 -8.82 -5.14
CA LYS A 87 4.22 -10.26 -5.16
C LYS A 87 5.05 -10.69 -6.37
N SER A 88 5.33 -9.78 -7.29
CA SER A 88 5.92 -10.07 -8.60
C SER A 88 7.44 -10.03 -8.64
#